data_AF-A0A920LJA2-F1
#
_entry.id   AF-A0A920LJA2-F1
#
_cell.length_a   1.000
_cell.length_b   1.000
_cell.length_c   1.000
_cell.angle_alpha   90.00
_cell.angle_beta   90.00
_cell.angle_gamma   90.00
#
_symmetry.space_group_name_H-M   'P 1'
#
loop_
_entity.id
_entity.type
_entity.pdbx_description
1 polymer ?
#
loop_
_entity_poly.entity_id
_entity_poly.type
_entity_poly.pdbx_seq_one_letter_code
_entity_poly.pdbx_strand_id
1 'polypeptide(L)'
;MSEDFGLCTYEKHHKLKIYLLCAMREYKDELESQGFKVYYHSLNDRKKNESYFSFLNDFIKKNNFEEINFFEIEDKPFEKVIINGFKSNSTNYKIHSSPMFMFEKDEFRVFKKNKKVYSFKLFLPIREKSLIFLLKKQKPKGFKVALLMLKKEKYLQAQLSQIIQNFKNLNITMRLLSFKKYFNGPPGQLDEIGFFPCY
;
A
#
# COMPACT_ATOMS: atom_id res chain seq x y z
N MET A 1 -9.09 -6.49 -8.26
CA MET A 1 -7.83 -6.81 -7.56
C MET A 1 -7.24 -8.07 -8.18
N SER A 2 -5.91 -8.15 -8.31
CA SER A 2 -5.26 -9.34 -8.89
C SER A 2 -3.94 -9.60 -8.20
N GLU A 3 -3.70 -10.84 -7.78
CA GLU A 3 -2.37 -11.34 -7.47
C GLU A 3 -1.58 -11.53 -8.79
N ASP A 4 -0.25 -11.48 -8.73
CA ASP A 4 0.61 -11.67 -9.91
C ASP A 4 1.95 -12.32 -9.55
N PHE A 5 2.41 -13.22 -10.42
CA PHE A 5 3.69 -13.91 -10.25
C PHE A 5 4.87 -12.95 -10.44
N GLY A 6 4.86 -12.13 -11.49
CA GLY A 6 5.95 -11.19 -11.79
C GLY A 6 6.20 -10.21 -10.65
N LEU A 7 5.14 -9.62 -10.11
CA LEU A 7 5.20 -8.73 -8.95
C LEU A 7 5.62 -9.44 -7.65
N CYS A 8 5.53 -10.76 -7.56
CA CYS A 8 6.02 -11.52 -6.41
C CYS A 8 7.47 -12.02 -6.58
N THR A 9 8.04 -11.96 -7.78
CA THR A 9 9.35 -12.57 -8.10
C THR A 9 10.35 -11.65 -8.77
N TYR A 10 10.01 -10.39 -9.08
CA TYR A 10 10.94 -9.43 -9.70
C TYR A 10 12.17 -9.16 -8.82
N GLU A 11 12.03 -9.36 -7.50
CA GLU A 11 13.12 -9.41 -6.53
C GLU A 11 12.97 -10.66 -5.66
N LYS A 12 14.03 -11.03 -4.93
CA LYS A 12 13.97 -12.08 -3.91
C LYS A 12 13.28 -11.58 -2.64
N HIS A 13 11.96 -11.40 -2.70
CA HIS A 13 11.16 -10.95 -1.56
C HIS A 13 11.18 -11.96 -0.40
N HIS A 14 11.19 -11.46 0.83
CA HIS A 14 11.01 -12.31 2.01
C HIS A 14 9.62 -12.95 2.01
N LYS A 15 9.47 -14.17 2.54
CA LYS A 15 8.17 -14.88 2.57
C LYS A 15 7.05 -14.05 3.23
N LEU A 16 7.36 -13.33 4.32
CA LEU A 16 6.42 -12.41 4.98
C LEU A 16 5.98 -11.22 4.10
N LYS A 17 6.80 -10.76 3.15
CA LYS A 17 6.39 -9.70 2.24
C LYS A 17 5.37 -10.23 1.23
N ILE A 18 5.57 -11.44 0.72
CA ILE A 18 4.60 -12.08 -0.18
C ILE A 18 3.34 -12.51 0.59
N TYR A 19 3.46 -12.80 1.89
CA TYR A 19 2.31 -13.05 2.77
C TYR A 19 1.30 -11.88 2.79
N LEU A 20 1.72 -10.65 2.42
CA LEU A 20 0.83 -9.50 2.25
C LEU A 20 -0.32 -9.76 1.25
N LEU A 21 -0.21 -10.77 0.37
CA LEU A 21 -1.34 -11.23 -0.46
C LEU A 21 -2.57 -11.63 0.39
N CYS A 22 -2.38 -12.11 1.62
CA CYS A 22 -3.49 -12.40 2.54
C CYS A 22 -4.27 -11.12 2.91
N ALA A 23 -3.58 -10.00 3.13
CA ALA A 23 -4.23 -8.72 3.38
C ALA A 23 -5.07 -8.27 2.17
N MET A 24 -4.63 -8.54 0.94
CA MET A 24 -5.45 -8.27 -0.26
C MET A 24 -6.73 -9.12 -0.29
N ARG A 25 -6.68 -10.38 0.17
CA ARG A 25 -7.85 -11.26 0.24
C ARG A 25 -8.84 -10.80 1.31
N GLU A 26 -8.33 -10.41 2.48
CA GLU A 26 -9.14 -9.85 3.56
C GLU A 26 -9.80 -8.54 3.15
N TYR A 27 -9.07 -7.65 2.51
CA TYR A 27 -9.62 -6.39 2.01
C TYR A 27 -10.70 -6.62 0.93
N LYS A 28 -10.55 -7.66 0.10
CA LYS A 28 -11.58 -8.07 -0.85
C LYS A 28 -12.85 -8.53 -0.12
N ASP A 29 -12.72 -9.40 0.88
CA ASP A 29 -13.86 -9.87 1.69
C ASP A 29 -14.57 -8.69 2.40
N GLU A 30 -13.79 -7.72 2.91
CA GLU A 30 -14.30 -6.49 3.51
C GLU A 30 -15.12 -5.67 2.50
N LEU A 31 -14.57 -5.41 1.31
CA LEU A 31 -15.27 -4.67 0.25
C LEU A 31 -16.58 -5.36 -0.19
N GLU A 32 -16.57 -6.69 -0.35
CA GLU A 32 -17.78 -7.45 -0.69
C GLU A 32 -18.84 -7.36 0.43
N SER A 33 -18.42 -7.40 1.70
CA SER A 33 -19.33 -7.24 2.85
C SER A 33 -20.03 -5.88 2.88
N GLN A 34 -19.40 -4.85 2.32
CA GLN A 34 -19.94 -3.50 2.19
C GLN A 34 -20.79 -3.32 0.90
N GLY A 35 -21.01 -4.40 0.14
CA GLY A 35 -21.85 -4.41 -1.06
C GLY A 35 -21.14 -3.98 -2.34
N PHE A 36 -19.80 -3.84 -2.33
CA PHE A 36 -19.06 -3.54 -3.56
C PHE A 36 -18.90 -4.79 -4.43
N LYS A 37 -19.05 -4.63 -5.75
CA LYS A 37 -18.71 -5.68 -6.72
C LYS A 37 -17.20 -5.74 -6.89
N VAL A 38 -16.58 -6.81 -6.40
CA VAL A 38 -15.12 -6.99 -6.48
C VAL A 38 -14.78 -8.12 -7.45
N TYR A 39 -14.00 -7.80 -8.49
CA TYR A 39 -13.35 -8.81 -9.30
C TYR A 39 -11.98 -9.14 -8.68
N TYR A 40 -11.82 -10.38 -8.21
CA TYR A 40 -10.59 -10.85 -7.59
C TYR A 40 -10.00 -12.01 -8.38
N HIS A 41 -8.71 -11.93 -8.71
CA HIS A 41 -7.97 -12.99 -9.39
C HIS A 41 -6.81 -13.45 -8.52
N SER A 42 -6.85 -14.71 -8.09
CA SER A 42 -5.79 -15.31 -7.31
C SER A 42 -4.65 -15.80 -8.21
N LEU A 43 -3.51 -16.17 -7.62
CA LEU A 43 -2.41 -16.79 -8.34
C LEU A 43 -2.80 -18.10 -9.05
N ASN A 44 -3.82 -18.81 -8.56
CA ASN A 44 -4.33 -20.02 -9.23
C ASN A 44 -5.04 -19.69 -10.55
N ASP A 45 -5.60 -18.49 -10.68
CA ASP A 45 -6.36 -18.03 -11.85
C ASP A 45 -5.45 -17.35 -12.89
N ARG A 46 -4.16 -17.18 -12.56
CA ARG A 46 -3.16 -16.46 -13.35
C ARG A 46 -2.19 -17.42 -14.03
N LYS A 47 -1.72 -17.05 -15.22
CA LYS A 47 -0.64 -17.77 -15.90
C LYS A 47 0.71 -17.25 -15.39
N LYS A 48 1.67 -18.14 -15.12
CA LYS A 48 3.00 -17.77 -14.57
C LYS A 48 3.78 -16.77 -15.41
N ASN A 49 3.66 -16.83 -16.74
CA ASN A 49 4.45 -16.02 -17.68
C ASN A 49 3.66 -14.84 -18.25
N GLU A 50 2.46 -14.58 -17.73
CA GLU A 50 1.61 -13.49 -18.20
C GLU A 50 1.91 -12.22 -17.41
N SER A 51 2.15 -11.12 -18.11
CA SER A 51 2.43 -9.84 -17.47
C SER A 51 1.17 -9.27 -16.82
N TYR A 52 1.34 -8.54 -15.71
CA TYR A 52 0.23 -7.86 -15.05
C TYR A 52 -0.57 -6.97 -16.00
N PHE A 53 0.11 -6.18 -16.83
CA PHE A 53 -0.57 -5.28 -17.76
C PHE A 53 -1.33 -6.03 -18.84
N SER A 54 -0.79 -7.11 -19.41
CA SER A 54 -1.49 -7.90 -20.43
C SER A 54 -2.80 -8.45 -19.89
N PHE A 55 -2.74 -9.09 -18.72
CA PHE A 55 -3.93 -9.62 -18.05
C PHE A 55 -4.96 -8.51 -17.76
N LEU A 56 -4.50 -7.37 -17.25
CA LEU A 56 -5.36 -6.23 -16.95
C LEU A 56 -6.04 -5.70 -18.23
N ASN A 57 -5.30 -5.55 -19.32
CA ASN A 57 -5.83 -5.09 -20.61
C ASN A 57 -6.90 -6.03 -21.17
N ASP A 58 -6.64 -7.34 -21.12
CA ASP A 58 -7.61 -8.35 -21.55
C ASP A 58 -8.87 -8.34 -20.68
N PHE A 59 -8.70 -8.15 -19.37
CA PHE A 59 -9.81 -7.99 -18.44
C PHE A 59 -10.63 -6.73 -18.74
N ILE A 60 -9.99 -5.60 -19.03
CA ILE A 60 -10.67 -4.35 -19.38
C ILE A 60 -11.50 -4.52 -20.65
N LYS A 61 -10.89 -5.09 -21.70
CA LYS A 61 -11.55 -5.33 -22.99
C LYS A 61 -12.72 -6.30 -22.86
N LYS A 62 -12.55 -7.38 -22.09
CA LYS A 62 -13.61 -8.38 -21.89
C LYS A 62 -14.85 -7.79 -21.21
N ASN A 63 -14.67 -6.82 -20.32
CA ASN A 63 -15.76 -6.22 -19.54
C ASN A 63 -16.26 -4.88 -20.12
N ASN A 64 -15.65 -4.37 -21.19
CA ASN A 64 -16.00 -3.10 -21.85
C ASN A 64 -16.05 -1.90 -20.88
N PHE A 65 -15.03 -1.75 -20.02
CA PHE A 65 -14.95 -0.56 -19.16
C PHE A 65 -14.54 0.68 -19.95
N GLU A 66 -15.25 1.78 -19.73
CA GLU A 66 -15.02 3.06 -20.42
C GLU A 66 -13.86 3.87 -19.83
N GLU A 67 -13.70 3.85 -18.50
CA GLU A 67 -12.65 4.59 -17.79
C GLU A 67 -12.09 3.80 -16.61
N ILE A 68 -10.77 3.86 -16.44
CA ILE A 68 -10.07 3.24 -15.32
C ILE A 68 -9.60 4.29 -14.34
N ASN A 69 -9.99 4.12 -13.08
CA ASN A 69 -9.59 5.00 -11.99
C ASN A 69 -8.61 4.27 -11.08
N PHE A 70 -7.45 4.88 -10.81
CA PHE A 70 -6.47 4.32 -9.88
C PHE A 70 -5.71 5.41 -9.13
N PHE A 71 -5.20 5.11 -7.94
CA PHE A 71 -4.33 6.01 -7.20
C PHE A 71 -2.93 6.03 -7.82
N GLU A 72 -2.16 7.08 -7.55
CA GLU A 72 -0.76 7.16 -7.95
C GLU A 72 0.02 5.90 -7.53
N ILE A 73 0.82 5.34 -8.46
CA ILE A 73 1.63 4.14 -8.20
C ILE A 73 3.01 4.56 -7.70
N GLU A 74 3.43 3.99 -6.57
CA GLU A 74 4.70 4.31 -5.90
C GLU A 74 5.91 3.70 -6.62
N ASP A 75 5.78 2.45 -7.08
CA ASP A 75 6.81 1.76 -7.86
C ASP A 75 6.92 2.39 -9.26
N LYS A 76 8.00 3.13 -9.51
CA LYS A 76 8.23 3.88 -10.75
C LYS A 76 8.43 3.01 -11.99
N PRO A 77 9.19 1.91 -11.94
CA PRO A 77 9.19 0.92 -13.00
C PRO A 77 7.78 0.42 -13.33
N PHE A 78 6.98 0.03 -12.34
CA PHE A 78 5.64 -0.50 -12.56
C PHE A 78 4.65 0.56 -13.07
N GLU A 79 4.69 1.77 -12.50
CA GLU A 79 3.91 2.93 -12.95
C GLU A 79 4.11 3.19 -14.46
N LYS A 80 5.37 3.15 -14.92
CA LYS A 80 5.70 3.34 -16.34
C LYS A 80 5.09 2.24 -17.21
N VAL A 81 5.14 0.98 -16.78
CA VAL A 81 4.54 -0.15 -17.51
C VAL A 81 3.04 0.06 -17.68
N ILE A 82 2.33 0.43 -16.61
CA ILE A 82 0.89 0.66 -16.64
C ILE A 82 0.52 1.86 -17.54
N ILE A 83 1.17 3.02 -17.33
CA ILE A 83 0.86 4.24 -18.07
C ILE A 83 1.18 4.08 -19.56
N ASN A 84 2.35 3.52 -19.90
CA ASN A 84 2.70 3.28 -21.30
C ASN A 84 1.77 2.25 -21.94
N GLY A 85 1.39 1.22 -21.18
CA GLY A 85 0.41 0.23 -21.59
C GLY A 85 -0.94 0.88 -21.95
N PHE A 86 -1.52 1.69 -21.07
CA PHE A 86 -2.79 2.36 -21.35
C PHE A 86 -2.70 3.34 -22.53
N LYS A 87 -1.60 4.10 -22.63
CA LYS A 87 -1.35 4.99 -23.77
C LYS A 87 -1.30 4.22 -25.10
N SER A 88 -0.60 3.08 -25.14
CA SER A 88 -0.48 2.26 -26.34
C SER A 88 -1.79 1.59 -26.77
N ASN A 89 -2.71 1.35 -25.84
CA ASN A 89 -4.02 0.74 -26.10
C ASN A 89 -5.15 1.77 -26.18
N SER A 90 -4.84 3.07 -26.18
CA SER A 90 -5.84 4.16 -26.18
C SER A 90 -6.90 4.01 -25.08
N THR A 91 -6.52 3.46 -23.93
CA THR A 91 -7.42 3.25 -22.80
C THR A 91 -7.58 4.55 -22.02
N ASN A 92 -8.83 4.97 -21.74
CA ASN A 92 -9.06 6.14 -20.90
C ASN A 92 -8.80 5.80 -19.43
N TYR A 93 -8.04 6.66 -18.75
CA TYR A 93 -7.71 6.46 -17.35
C TYR A 93 -7.55 7.78 -16.60
N LYS A 94 -7.86 7.74 -15.30
CA LYS A 94 -7.71 8.84 -14.36
C LYS A 94 -6.89 8.41 -13.16
N ILE A 95 -5.86 9.22 -12.85
CA ILE A 95 -4.98 9.02 -11.70
C ILE A 95 -5.44 9.95 -10.58
N HIS A 96 -5.62 9.40 -9.37
CA HIS A 96 -5.98 10.13 -8.16
C HIS A 96 -4.79 10.23 -7.20
N SER A 97 -4.68 11.33 -6.47
CA SER A 97 -3.68 11.50 -5.40
C SER A 97 -3.77 10.37 -4.37
N SER A 98 -2.63 9.78 -4.01
CA SER A 98 -2.60 8.65 -3.06
C SER A 98 -3.01 9.10 -1.65
N PRO A 99 -3.97 8.42 -0.99
CA PRO A 99 -4.41 8.76 0.36
C PRO A 99 -3.36 8.41 1.43
N MET A 100 -2.27 7.73 1.06
CA MET A 100 -1.19 7.37 1.99
C MET A 100 -0.41 8.58 2.50
N PHE A 101 -0.44 9.70 1.78
CA PHE A 101 0.29 10.91 2.14
C PHE A 101 -0.67 12.01 2.55
N MET A 102 -0.27 12.78 3.56
CA MET A 102 -1.03 13.94 4.04
C MET A 102 -1.00 15.13 3.07
N PHE A 103 -0.13 15.10 2.06
CA PHE A 103 0.15 16.21 1.15
C PHE A 103 0.31 15.70 -0.26
N GLU A 104 -0.08 16.53 -1.23
CA GLU A 104 0.13 16.21 -2.64
C GLU A 104 1.58 16.46 -3.07
N LYS A 105 1.99 15.81 -4.16
CA LYS A 105 3.34 15.99 -4.71
C LYS A 105 3.61 17.44 -5.12
N ASP A 106 2.60 18.15 -5.61
CA ASP A 106 2.77 19.54 -6.03
C ASP A 106 2.96 20.50 -4.85
N GLU A 107 2.27 20.25 -3.73
CA GLU A 107 2.52 20.97 -2.48
C GLU A 107 3.97 20.79 -2.05
N PHE A 108 4.50 19.56 -2.10
CA PHE A 108 5.90 19.28 -1.82
C PHE A 108 6.87 20.02 -2.74
N ARG A 109 6.55 20.13 -4.04
CA ARG A 109 7.38 20.84 -5.03
C ARG A 109 7.48 22.34 -4.75
N VAL A 110 6.41 22.96 -4.25
CA VAL A 110 6.44 24.37 -3.84
C VAL A 110 7.44 24.60 -2.72
N PHE A 111 7.50 23.72 -1.71
CA PHE A 111 8.49 23.81 -0.62
C PHE A 111 9.94 23.62 -1.09
N LYS A 112 10.14 22.90 -2.20
CA LYS A 112 11.45 22.64 -2.80
C LYS A 112 12.02 23.83 -3.58
N LYS A 113 11.18 24.69 -4.16
CA LYS A 113 11.51 25.55 -5.33
C LYS A 113 12.81 26.38 -5.20
N ASN A 114 13.28 26.70 -3.98
CA ASN A 114 14.46 27.54 -3.75
C ASN A 114 15.52 26.93 -2.80
N LYS A 115 15.55 25.62 -2.55
CA LYS A 115 16.51 25.02 -1.58
C LYS A 115 17.40 23.95 -2.20
N LYS A 116 18.72 24.12 -2.04
CA LYS A 116 19.77 23.18 -2.49
C LYS A 116 19.97 22.00 -1.53
N VAL A 117 19.64 22.15 -0.24
CA VAL A 117 19.83 21.12 0.80
C VAL A 117 18.48 20.69 1.36
N TYR A 118 18.25 19.38 1.36
CA TYR A 118 17.10 18.76 2.02
C TYR A 118 17.47 18.41 3.45
N SER A 119 16.81 19.06 4.40
CA SER A 119 16.94 18.73 5.83
C SER A 119 15.57 18.36 6.37
N PHE A 120 15.53 17.47 7.35
CA PHE A 120 14.31 17.13 8.08
C PHE A 120 13.57 18.40 8.59
N LYS A 121 14.32 19.45 8.95
CA LYS A 121 13.78 20.75 9.38
C LYS A 121 12.89 21.42 8.33
N LEU A 122 13.10 21.11 7.04
CA LEU A 122 12.27 21.61 5.94
C LEU A 122 10.84 21.09 6.01
N PHE A 123 10.64 19.90 6.61
CA PHE A 123 9.35 19.23 6.71
C PHE A 123 8.59 19.55 8.00
N LEU A 124 9.18 20.30 8.93
CA LEU A 124 8.53 20.69 10.18
C LEU A 124 7.28 21.58 9.95
N PRO A 125 7.30 22.62 9.09
CA PRO A 125 6.10 23.43 8.83
C PRO A 125 4.96 22.64 8.18
N ILE A 126 5.31 21.61 7.41
CA ILE A 126 4.38 20.68 6.78
C ILE A 126 3.71 19.82 7.85
N ARG A 127 4.50 19.27 8.79
CA ARG A 127 3.97 18.55 9.97
C ARG A 127 3.09 19.44 10.85
N GLU A 128 3.44 20.70 11.03
CA GLU A 128 2.64 21.63 11.84
C GLU A 128 1.25 21.84 11.24
N LYS A 129 1.15 22.06 9.92
CA LYS A 129 -0.16 22.20 9.24
C LYS A 129 -1.03 20.95 9.37
N SER A 130 -0.46 19.76 9.22
CA SER A 130 -1.19 18.48 9.38
C SER A 130 -1.59 18.21 10.83
N LEU A 131 -0.72 18.53 11.80
CA LEU A 131 -1.07 18.40 13.23
C LEU A 131 -2.21 19.35 13.62
N ILE A 132 -2.22 20.58 13.10
CA ILE A 132 -3.28 21.56 13.33
C ILE A 132 -4.62 21.08 12.75
N PHE A 133 -4.58 20.39 11.59
CA PHE A 133 -5.75 19.76 11.00
C PHE A 133 -6.30 18.63 11.90
N LEU A 134 -5.42 17.75 12.40
CA LEU A 134 -5.80 16.68 13.34
C LEU A 134 -6.34 17.21 14.68
N LEU A 135 -5.84 18.36 15.14
CA LEU A 135 -6.21 18.99 16.43
C LEU A 135 -7.41 19.95 16.34
N LYS A 136 -8.17 19.96 15.24
CA LYS A 136 -9.40 20.80 15.04
C LYS A 136 -9.21 22.26 15.50
N LYS A 137 -8.37 23.03 14.79
CA LYS A 137 -8.29 24.53 14.86
C LYS A 137 -7.97 25.18 16.23
N GLN A 138 -7.51 24.46 17.26
CA GLN A 138 -7.02 25.14 18.47
C GLN A 138 -5.53 25.54 18.35
N LYS A 139 -5.26 26.84 18.31
CA LYS A 139 -3.92 27.45 18.47
C LYS A 139 -3.50 27.47 19.96
N PRO A 140 -2.20 27.63 20.29
CA PRO A 140 -1.35 26.61 20.89
C PRO A 140 -1.24 26.70 22.42
N LYS A 141 -1.97 25.83 23.14
CA LYS A 141 -1.51 25.27 24.43
C LYS A 141 -1.16 23.79 24.31
N GLY A 142 -1.79 23.08 23.36
CA GLY A 142 -1.54 21.67 23.05
C GLY A 142 -0.28 21.37 22.24
N PHE A 143 0.38 22.37 21.64
CA PHE A 143 1.57 22.13 20.81
C PHE A 143 2.76 21.59 21.61
N LYS A 144 3.01 22.15 22.80
CA LYS A 144 3.99 21.58 23.75
C LYS A 144 3.60 20.17 24.20
N VAL A 145 2.30 19.91 24.38
CA VAL A 145 1.78 18.60 24.79
C VAL A 145 1.94 17.56 23.68
N ALA A 146 1.65 17.90 22.43
CA ALA A 146 1.86 17.00 21.29
C ALA A 146 3.35 16.72 21.03
N LEU A 147 4.22 17.73 21.19
CA LEU A 147 5.68 17.54 21.12
C LEU A 147 6.21 16.69 22.30
N LEU A 148 5.60 16.82 23.49
CA LEU A 148 5.86 15.97 24.66
C LEU A 148 5.32 14.54 24.49
N MET A 149 4.20 14.36 23.79
CA MET A 149 3.64 13.04 23.46
C MET A 149 4.52 12.32 22.46
N LEU A 150 5.08 13.02 21.46
CA LEU A 150 6.11 12.48 20.56
C LEU A 150 7.39 12.10 21.31
N LYS A 151 7.74 12.80 22.39
CA LYS A 151 8.86 12.41 23.29
C LYS A 151 8.53 11.24 24.23
N LYS A 152 7.25 10.88 24.39
CA LYS A 152 6.79 9.73 25.18
C LYS A 152 6.49 8.54 24.27
N GLU A 153 7.50 8.08 23.53
CA GLU A 153 7.46 6.86 22.70
C GLU A 153 7.00 5.60 23.47
N LYS A 154 7.11 5.60 24.81
CA LYS A 154 6.71 4.48 25.66
C LYS A 154 5.20 4.21 25.73
N TYR A 155 4.34 5.22 25.54
CA TYR A 155 2.89 5.01 25.67
C TYR A 155 2.28 4.38 24.42
N LEU A 156 2.86 4.67 23.24
CA LEU A 156 2.44 4.07 21.97
C LEU A 156 2.84 2.59 21.88
N GLN A 157 4.01 2.22 22.44
CA GLN A 157 4.51 0.83 22.43
C GLN A 157 3.57 -0.15 23.13
N ALA A 158 2.96 0.22 24.25
CA ALA A 158 2.07 -0.66 25.01
C ALA A 158 0.73 -0.95 24.30
N GLN A 159 0.16 0.04 23.61
CA GLN A 159 -1.03 -0.19 22.77
C GLN A 159 -0.69 -0.98 21.51
N LEU A 160 0.45 -0.71 20.87
CA LEU A 160 0.94 -1.48 19.73
C LEU A 160 1.16 -2.96 20.09
N SER A 161 1.74 -3.25 21.25
CA SER A 161 1.94 -4.63 21.70
C SER A 161 0.63 -5.40 21.91
N GLN A 162 -0.42 -4.73 22.39
CA GLN A 162 -1.75 -5.34 22.57
C GLN A 162 -2.41 -5.63 21.21
N ILE A 163 -2.26 -4.73 20.25
CA ILE A 163 -2.74 -4.94 18.87
C ILE A 163 -2.01 -6.12 18.23
N ILE A 164 -0.69 -6.20 18.37
CA ILE A 164 0.14 -7.30 17.83
C ILE A 164 -0.26 -8.66 18.42
N GLN A 165 -0.62 -8.73 19.72
CA GLN A 165 -1.08 -9.98 20.34
C GLN A 165 -2.40 -10.49 19.76
N ASN A 166 -3.32 -9.62 19.39
CA ASN A 166 -4.62 -10.02 18.83
C ASN A 166 -4.51 -10.64 17.41
N PHE A 167 -3.46 -10.33 16.65
CA PHE A 167 -3.24 -10.89 15.32
C PHE A 167 -2.74 -12.34 15.32
N LYS A 168 -2.23 -12.86 16.44
CA LYS A 168 -1.73 -14.24 16.53
C LYS A 168 -2.82 -15.31 16.37
N ASN A 169 -4.10 -14.94 16.47
CA ASN A 169 -5.22 -15.87 16.55
C ASN A 169 -6.09 -15.97 15.27
N LEU A 170 -5.71 -15.34 14.15
CA LEU A 170 -6.45 -15.54 12.91
C LEU A 170 -6.15 -16.91 12.29
N ASN A 171 -7.16 -17.56 11.73
CA ASN A 171 -7.06 -18.84 10.99
C ASN A 171 -6.25 -18.67 9.68
N ILE A 172 -4.93 -18.54 9.82
CA ILE A 172 -3.96 -18.25 8.77
C ILE A 172 -3.64 -19.49 7.92
N THR A 173 -3.89 -20.69 8.46
CA THR A 173 -3.42 -21.97 7.93
C THR A 173 -3.98 -22.34 6.54
N MET A 174 -5.25 -22.05 6.24
CA MET A 174 -5.85 -22.37 4.93
C MET A 174 -5.38 -21.43 3.80
N ARG A 175 -5.04 -20.18 4.11
CA ARG A 175 -4.68 -19.15 3.10
C ARG A 175 -3.22 -19.24 2.63
N LEU A 176 -2.36 -19.94 3.38
CA LEU A 176 -0.94 -20.18 3.09
C LEU A 176 -0.66 -21.32 2.09
N LEU A 177 -1.65 -22.17 1.80
CA LEU A 177 -1.46 -23.37 0.96
C LEU A 177 -1.05 -23.02 -0.48
N SER A 178 -1.66 -21.98 -1.06
CA SER A 178 -1.30 -21.48 -2.39
C SER A 178 0.08 -20.82 -2.41
N PHE A 179 0.53 -20.20 -1.31
CA PHE A 179 1.87 -19.62 -1.22
C PHE A 179 2.97 -20.69 -1.28
N LYS A 180 2.88 -21.74 -0.45
CA LYS A 180 3.87 -22.83 -0.43
C LYS A 180 3.93 -23.59 -1.77
N LYS A 181 2.84 -23.62 -2.53
CA LYS A 181 2.81 -24.28 -3.85
C LYS A 181 3.68 -23.57 -4.89
N TYR A 182 3.73 -22.24 -4.87
CA TYR A 182 4.38 -21.45 -5.93
C TYR A 182 5.71 -20.83 -5.52
N PHE A 183 5.98 -20.64 -4.22
CA PHE A 183 7.15 -19.91 -3.73
C PHE A 183 7.97 -20.72 -2.71
N ASN A 184 8.83 -21.61 -3.20
CA ASN A 184 9.73 -22.43 -2.36
C ASN A 184 11.13 -21.84 -2.17
N GLY A 185 11.57 -20.95 -3.06
CA GLY A 185 12.91 -20.34 -3.06
C GLY A 185 13.14 -19.02 -2.28
N PRO A 186 12.13 -18.20 -1.90
CA PRO A 186 12.42 -16.94 -1.23
C PRO A 186 12.92 -17.10 0.22
N PRO A 187 13.74 -16.18 0.74
CA PRO A 187 14.27 -16.24 2.10
C PRO A 187 13.18 -16.01 3.15
N GLY A 188 13.35 -16.60 4.34
CA GLY A 188 12.46 -16.42 5.48
C GLY A 188 11.65 -17.64 5.88
N GLN A 189 11.01 -17.56 7.05
CA GLN A 189 10.03 -18.53 7.55
C GLN A 189 8.66 -17.87 7.67
N LEU A 190 7.61 -18.67 7.63
CA LEU A 190 6.21 -18.24 7.83
C LEU A 190 5.67 -18.68 9.19
N ASP A 191 6.50 -19.35 9.99
CA ASP A 191 6.09 -20.00 11.23
C ASP A 191 5.85 -18.96 12.34
N GLU A 192 6.42 -17.76 12.21
CA GLU A 192 6.14 -16.60 13.05
C GLU A 192 5.82 -15.36 12.19
N ILE A 193 4.54 -14.97 12.14
CA ILE A 193 4.12 -13.71 11.51
C ILE A 193 4.33 -12.59 12.53
N GLY A 194 5.57 -12.09 12.60
CA GLY A 194 5.90 -10.87 13.32
C GLY A 194 5.62 -9.65 12.44
N PHE A 195 4.64 -8.82 12.82
CA PHE A 195 4.48 -7.50 12.22
C PHE A 195 5.57 -6.58 12.77
N PHE A 196 6.54 -6.22 11.92
CA PHE A 196 7.47 -5.14 12.25
C PHE A 196 6.76 -3.80 11.96
N PRO A 197 6.58 -2.92 12.96
CA PRO A 197 6.12 -1.57 12.67
C PRO A 197 7.17 -0.87 11.80
N CYS A 198 6.77 -0.44 10.61
CA CYS A 198 7.58 0.49 9.83
C CYS A 198 7.60 1.83 10.58
N TYR A 199 8.77 2.19 11.10
CA TYR A 199 9.05 3.47 11.76
C TYR A 199 9.21 4.62 10.76
#